data_AF-R1GZ46-F1
#
_entry.id   AF-R1GZ46-F1
#
_cell.length_a   1.000
_cell.length_b   1.000
_cell.length_c   1.000
_cell.angle_alpha   90.00
_cell.angle_beta   90.00
_cell.angle_gamma   90.00
#
_symmetry.space_group_name_H-M   'P 1'
#
loop_
_entity.id
_entity.type
_entity.pdbx_description
1 polymer ?
#
loop_
_entity_poly.entity_id
_entity_poly.type
_entity_poly.pdbx_seq_one_letter_code
_entity_poly.pdbx_strand_id
1 'polypeptide(L)'
;MPASTLRGGPASPLPNRGPPGGGGGGGGGSSSLALPISGAVKTPNPRAKVSLTPGHSPLDWAALVKSGSNLSGVPALQRVTPTQLKAFNGRKNRQTGEVMPAWSAYQGKVYNITPYLPYHPGGEGELRRAAGKDGEKLFNEVHPWVNWDNMLSECVVGILVPEHSAVDSGGSSLDDMD
;
A
#
# COMPACT_ATOMS: atom_id res chain seq x y z
N MET A 1 42.85 34.65 -44.01
CA MET A 1 42.50 33.47 -44.86
C MET A 1 43.53 32.39 -44.59
N PRO A 2 43.18 31.10 -44.46
CA PRO A 2 41.89 30.42 -44.68
C PRO A 2 41.18 30.12 -43.33
N ALA A 3 39.86 30.22 -43.14
CA ALA A 3 38.70 29.67 -43.85
C ALA A 3 38.68 28.13 -43.86
N SER A 4 38.06 27.52 -42.85
CA SER A 4 37.65 26.11 -42.90
C SER A 4 36.16 25.97 -42.61
N THR A 5 35.51 25.52 -43.68
CA THR A 5 34.09 25.27 -43.93
C THR A 5 33.45 24.17 -43.07
N LEU A 6 32.16 24.41 -42.84
CA LEU A 6 31.05 23.54 -42.41
C LEU A 6 31.03 22.11 -42.99
N ARG A 7 30.63 21.14 -42.15
CA ARG A 7 29.93 19.87 -42.46
C ARG A 7 29.39 19.35 -41.11
N GLY A 8 28.09 19.19 -40.82
CA GLY A 8 26.97 18.75 -41.66
C GLY A 8 26.76 17.25 -41.43
N GLY A 9 26.00 16.88 -40.38
CA GLY A 9 25.64 15.49 -40.01
C GLY A 9 24.27 15.44 -39.29
N PRO A 10 23.56 14.31 -39.33
CA PRO A 10 22.22 14.23 -39.94
C PRO A 10 21.03 14.51 -39.01
N ALA A 11 19.93 14.85 -39.67
CA ALA A 11 18.68 15.36 -39.15
C ALA A 11 17.92 14.38 -38.23
N SER A 12 17.44 14.92 -37.11
CA SER A 12 16.41 14.31 -36.27
C SER A 12 15.08 14.19 -37.04
N PRO A 13 14.33 13.07 -36.94
CA PRO A 13 13.01 12.98 -37.56
C PRO A 13 12.00 13.86 -36.81
N LEU A 14 11.49 14.86 -37.52
CA LEU A 14 10.38 15.71 -37.07
C LEU A 14 9.04 14.92 -37.09
N PRO A 15 8.10 15.27 -36.20
CA PRO A 15 6.82 14.58 -36.05
C PRO A 15 5.91 14.71 -37.29
N ASN A 16 5.15 13.63 -37.49
CA ASN A 16 4.10 13.41 -38.48
C ASN A 16 3.20 14.65 -38.69
N ARG A 17 3.37 15.35 -39.83
CA ARG A 17 2.42 16.36 -40.33
C ARG A 17 1.17 15.65 -40.85
N GLY A 18 0.01 15.97 -40.27
CA GLY A 18 -1.29 15.59 -40.82
C GLY A 18 -1.51 16.16 -42.23
N PRO A 19 -2.41 15.56 -43.02
CA PRO A 19 -2.59 15.94 -44.43
C PRO A 19 -3.27 17.33 -44.57
N PRO A 20 -2.94 18.10 -45.63
CA PRO A 20 -3.46 19.44 -45.83
C PRO A 20 -4.80 19.46 -46.57
N GLY A 21 -5.65 20.41 -46.17
CA GLY A 21 -6.49 21.29 -47.00
C GLY A 21 -7.49 20.74 -48.02
N GLY A 22 -8.71 21.29 -48.00
CA GLY A 22 -9.56 21.40 -49.19
C GLY A 22 -11.05 21.27 -48.91
N GLY A 23 -11.78 22.39 -48.92
CA GLY A 23 -13.23 22.43 -48.82
C GLY A 23 -13.96 22.02 -50.11
N GLY A 24 -15.26 21.80 -49.99
CA GLY A 24 -16.21 21.83 -51.12
C GLY A 24 -17.09 20.59 -51.28
N GLY A 25 -18.31 20.67 -50.76
CA GLY A 25 -19.57 20.28 -51.42
C GLY A 25 -19.77 18.87 -52.02
N GLY A 26 -20.79 18.18 -51.50
CA GLY A 26 -21.85 17.61 -52.35
C GLY A 26 -21.89 16.10 -52.53
N GLY A 27 -22.91 15.48 -51.92
CA GLY A 27 -23.74 14.46 -52.56
C GLY A 27 -23.34 12.99 -52.42
N GLY A 28 -24.31 12.16 -52.01
CA GLY A 28 -24.44 10.79 -52.52
C GLY A 28 -24.29 9.65 -51.50
N GLY A 29 -25.41 9.22 -50.94
CA GLY A 29 -25.88 7.83 -50.93
C GLY A 29 -24.94 6.67 -50.52
N SER A 30 -25.34 6.04 -49.41
CA SER A 30 -25.44 4.58 -49.21
C SER A 30 -24.29 3.81 -48.53
N SER A 31 -24.65 3.31 -47.34
CA SER A 31 -24.36 1.96 -46.82
C SER A 31 -22.97 1.64 -46.25
N SER A 32 -22.83 1.75 -44.92
CA SER A 32 -22.18 0.70 -44.10
C SER A 32 -22.18 1.02 -42.60
N LEU A 33 -22.81 0.13 -41.81
CA LEU A 33 -22.48 -0.20 -40.41
C LEU A 33 -22.50 0.96 -39.39
N ALA A 34 -23.69 1.41 -39.01
CA ALA A 34 -23.85 2.15 -37.76
C ALA A 34 -23.66 1.19 -36.57
N LEU A 35 -22.60 1.40 -35.79
CA LEU A 35 -22.41 0.77 -34.48
C LEU A 35 -23.60 1.11 -33.58
N PRO A 36 -24.20 0.16 -32.82
CA PRO A 36 -25.22 0.53 -31.87
C PRO A 36 -24.59 1.48 -30.85
N ILE A 37 -25.26 2.60 -30.59
CA ILE A 37 -24.90 3.53 -29.54
C ILE A 37 -25.01 2.75 -28.23
N SER A 38 -23.90 2.20 -27.76
CA SER A 38 -23.86 1.51 -26.48
C SER A 38 -24.17 2.53 -25.40
N GLY A 39 -25.41 2.48 -24.89
CA GLY A 39 -25.82 3.25 -23.74
C GLY A 39 -24.78 3.09 -22.64
N ALA A 40 -24.39 4.20 -22.02
CA ALA A 40 -23.44 4.23 -20.93
C ALA A 40 -23.89 3.24 -19.85
N VAL A 41 -23.18 2.10 -19.76
CA VAL A 41 -23.37 1.13 -18.68
C VAL A 41 -22.88 1.83 -17.41
N LYS A 42 -23.81 2.32 -16.60
CA LYS A 42 -23.51 2.77 -15.25
C LYS A 42 -23.04 1.54 -14.47
N THR A 43 -21.73 1.40 -14.29
CA THR A 43 -21.18 0.34 -13.45
C THR A 43 -21.67 0.56 -12.01
N PRO A 44 -22.28 -0.46 -11.36
CA PRO A 44 -22.81 -0.33 -10.02
C PRO A 44 -21.66 -0.53 -9.00
N ASN A 45 -20.70 0.39 -9.00
CA ASN A 45 -19.93 0.75 -7.81
C ASN A 45 -19.01 1.93 -8.16
N PRO A 46 -19.35 3.18 -7.80
CA PRO A 46 -18.33 4.21 -7.77
C PRO A 46 -17.34 3.79 -6.68
N ARG A 47 -16.18 3.23 -7.07
CA ARG A 47 -15.07 3.04 -6.13
C ARG A 47 -14.85 4.41 -5.49
N ALA A 48 -15.18 4.54 -4.21
CA ALA A 48 -14.88 5.73 -3.43
C ALA A 48 -13.36 5.84 -3.41
N LYS A 49 -12.79 6.58 -4.36
CA LYS A 49 -11.37 6.84 -4.43
C LYS A 49 -11.07 7.71 -3.22
N VAL A 50 -10.57 7.08 -2.16
CA VAL A 50 -9.94 7.81 -1.07
C VAL A 50 -8.75 8.52 -1.71
N SER A 51 -8.85 9.84 -1.85
CA SER A 51 -7.74 10.65 -2.34
C SER A 51 -6.63 10.57 -1.30
N LEU A 52 -5.57 9.84 -1.60
CA LEU A 52 -4.35 9.88 -0.82
C LEU A 52 -3.84 11.32 -0.81
N THR A 53 -3.34 11.78 0.33
CA THR A 53 -2.69 13.10 0.40
C THR A 53 -1.44 13.09 -0.49
N PRO A 54 -1.07 14.23 -1.10
CA PRO A 54 0.17 14.32 -1.88
C PRO A 54 1.36 13.75 -1.08
N GLY A 55 2.18 12.90 -1.71
CA GLY A 55 3.34 12.26 -1.07
C GLY A 55 3.07 10.93 -0.35
N HIS A 56 1.86 10.37 -0.48
CA HIS A 56 1.51 9.05 0.08
C HIS A 56 1.20 8.00 -0.99
N SER A 57 1.87 8.09 -2.14
CA SER A 57 1.74 7.08 -3.19
C SER A 57 2.45 5.76 -2.80
N PRO A 58 2.15 4.64 -3.48
CA PRO A 58 2.90 3.40 -3.28
C PRO A 58 4.41 3.52 -3.54
N LEU A 59 4.84 4.45 -4.40
CA LEU A 59 6.26 4.71 -4.65
C LEU A 59 6.90 5.45 -3.48
N ASP A 60 6.17 6.37 -2.84
CA ASP A 60 6.63 7.08 -1.65
C ASP A 60 6.80 6.10 -0.48
N TRP A 61 5.89 5.13 -0.35
CA TRP A 61 6.04 4.03 0.61
C TRP A 61 7.32 3.22 0.34
N ALA A 62 7.58 2.82 -0.91
CA ALA A 62 8.79 2.09 -1.25
C ALA A 62 10.07 2.89 -0.96
N ALA A 63 10.04 4.21 -1.17
CA ALA A 63 11.14 5.10 -0.80
C ALA A 63 11.35 5.15 0.72
N LEU A 64 10.28 5.19 1.52
CA LEU A 64 10.32 5.16 2.98
C LEU A 64 10.83 3.83 3.54
N VAL A 65 10.41 2.71 2.95
CA VAL A 65 10.95 1.38 3.28
C VAL A 65 12.45 1.34 3.01
N LYS A 66 12.90 1.92 1.90
CA LYS A 66 14.31 1.96 1.51
C LYS A 66 15.16 2.92 2.37
N SER A 67 14.56 3.89 3.06
CA SER A 67 15.31 4.84 3.89
C SER A 67 15.92 4.20 5.15
N GLY A 68 15.56 2.95 5.47
CA GLY A 68 16.09 2.24 6.64
C GLY A 68 15.60 2.83 7.97
N SER A 69 14.51 3.61 7.94
CA SER A 69 13.89 4.13 9.15
C SER A 69 13.25 2.99 9.94
N ASN A 70 13.30 3.04 11.28
CA ASN A 70 12.67 2.03 12.12
C ASN A 70 11.14 2.21 12.06
N LEU A 71 10.49 1.49 11.13
CA LEU A 71 9.04 1.52 10.94
C LEU A 71 8.30 0.59 11.93
N SER A 72 8.98 -0.42 12.48
CA SER A 72 8.41 -1.28 13.52
C SER A 72 8.15 -0.53 14.82
N GLY A 73 8.87 0.57 15.08
CA GLY A 73 8.75 1.38 16.29
C GLY A 73 9.26 0.70 17.55
N VAL A 74 10.00 -0.41 17.40
CA VAL A 74 10.52 -1.22 18.51
C VAL A 74 12.03 -1.41 18.38
N PRO A 75 12.78 -1.47 19.50
CA PRO A 75 14.24 -1.57 19.46
C PRO A 75 14.73 -2.96 19.02
N ALA A 76 13.93 -4.00 19.25
CA ALA A 76 14.21 -5.37 18.88
C ALA A 76 12.91 -6.15 18.64
N LEU A 77 13.00 -7.25 17.90
CA LEU A 77 11.90 -8.18 17.72
C LEU A 77 11.48 -8.78 19.06
N GLN A 78 10.18 -8.74 19.36
CA GLN A 78 9.65 -9.20 20.65
C GLN A 78 8.60 -10.29 20.50
N ARG A 79 8.33 -11.01 21.60
CA ARG A 79 7.18 -11.90 21.70
C ARG A 79 5.98 -11.08 22.15
N VAL A 80 4.97 -10.99 21.30
CA VAL A 80 3.76 -10.20 21.55
C VAL A 80 2.66 -11.13 21.99
N THR A 81 2.00 -10.83 23.11
CA THR A 81 0.81 -11.57 23.55
C THR A 81 -0.46 -11.01 22.90
N PRO A 82 -1.56 -11.79 22.80
CA PRO A 82 -2.84 -11.29 22.30
C PRO A 82 -3.36 -10.12 23.14
N THR A 83 -3.11 -10.11 24.45
CA THR A 83 -3.46 -8.99 25.32
C THR A 83 -2.67 -7.74 24.98
N GLN A 84 -1.36 -7.87 24.77
CA GLN A 84 -0.51 -6.76 24.33
C GLN A 84 -0.95 -6.25 22.95
N LEU A 85 -1.22 -7.13 22.00
CA LEU A 85 -1.73 -6.77 20.68
C LEU A 85 -3.00 -5.92 20.80
N LYS A 86 -3.97 -6.32 21.64
CA LYS A 86 -5.22 -5.56 21.86
C LYS A 86 -5.01 -4.17 22.47
N ALA A 87 -3.96 -3.98 23.27
CA ALA A 87 -3.61 -2.66 23.81
C ALA A 87 -3.15 -1.70 22.69
N PHE A 88 -2.40 -2.21 21.71
CA PHE A 88 -1.91 -1.49 20.54
C PHE A 88 -2.95 -1.41 19.41
N ASN A 89 -4.09 -0.81 19.72
CA ASN A 89 -5.24 -0.72 18.81
C ASN A 89 -5.31 0.60 18.01
N GLY A 90 -4.29 1.46 18.06
CA GLY A 90 -4.29 2.71 17.30
C GLY A 90 -5.20 3.81 17.86
N ARG A 91 -5.82 3.64 19.03
CA ARG A 91 -6.76 4.60 19.61
C ARG A 91 -6.05 5.58 20.54
N LYS A 92 -6.64 6.78 20.64
CA LYS A 92 -6.27 7.76 21.65
C LYS A 92 -6.73 7.30 23.03
N ASN A 93 -5.79 7.18 23.96
CA ASN A 93 -6.09 6.98 25.36
C ASN A 93 -6.83 8.23 25.89
N ARG A 94 -7.99 8.03 26.49
CA ARG A 94 -8.81 9.14 27.04
C ARG A 94 -8.20 9.75 28.30
N GLN A 95 -7.40 8.98 29.03
CA GLN A 95 -6.81 9.38 30.31
C GLN A 95 -5.50 10.13 30.07
N THR A 96 -4.58 9.56 29.30
CA THR A 96 -3.26 10.17 29.03
C THR A 96 -3.28 11.11 27.82
N GLY A 97 -4.28 11.00 26.95
CA GLY A 97 -4.34 11.73 25.69
C GLY A 97 -3.40 11.18 24.59
N GLU A 98 -2.60 10.16 24.90
CA GLU A 98 -1.62 9.58 23.98
C GLU A 98 -2.28 8.67 22.95
N VAL A 99 -1.79 8.69 21.72
CA VAL A 99 -2.25 7.77 20.67
C VAL A 99 -1.37 6.53 20.71
N MET A 100 -1.97 5.38 21.03
CA MET A 100 -1.26 4.11 20.97
C MET A 100 -0.93 3.76 19.53
N PRO A 101 0.23 3.14 19.24
CA PRO A 101 0.49 2.64 17.90
C PRO A 101 -0.54 1.57 17.53
N ALA A 102 -0.84 1.49 16.24
CA ALA A 102 -1.72 0.49 15.66
C ALA A 102 -0.89 -0.72 15.24
N TRP A 103 -1.09 -1.85 15.92
CA TRP A 103 -0.48 -3.13 15.56
C TRP A 103 -1.53 -4.07 14.99
N SER A 104 -1.13 -4.96 14.11
CA SER A 104 -2.00 -6.03 13.61
C SER A 104 -1.18 -7.30 13.40
N ALA A 105 -1.81 -8.45 13.61
CA ALA A 105 -1.18 -9.74 13.38
C ALA A 105 -1.65 -10.36 12.06
N TYR A 106 -0.72 -10.99 11.34
CA TYR A 106 -0.99 -11.77 10.14
C TYR A 106 -0.12 -13.03 10.19
N GLN A 107 -0.71 -14.23 10.08
CA GLN A 107 0.04 -15.51 10.13
C GLN A 107 1.01 -15.62 11.31
N GLY A 108 0.60 -15.18 12.49
CA GLY A 108 1.41 -15.23 13.71
C GLY A 108 2.55 -14.22 13.78
N LYS A 109 2.75 -13.36 12.78
CA LYS A 109 3.67 -12.22 12.84
C LYS A 109 2.89 -10.95 13.22
N VAL A 110 3.48 -10.10 14.06
CA VAL A 110 2.90 -8.82 14.46
C VAL A 110 3.62 -7.68 13.75
N TYR A 111 2.85 -6.78 13.15
CA TYR A 111 3.35 -5.64 12.41
C TYR A 111 2.82 -4.33 13.00
N ASN A 112 3.65 -3.31 13.01
CA ASN A 112 3.25 -1.94 13.25
C ASN A 112 2.66 -1.35 11.96
N ILE A 113 1.34 -1.27 11.89
CA ILE A 113 0.64 -0.73 10.71
C ILE A 113 0.54 0.81 10.74
N THR A 114 0.90 1.45 11.86
CA THR A 114 0.87 2.92 12.03
C THR A 114 1.54 3.70 10.90
N PRO A 115 2.80 3.43 10.52
CA PRO A 115 3.47 4.19 9.45
C PRO A 115 2.81 3.98 8.08
N TYR A 116 2.12 2.85 7.88
CA TYR A 116 1.49 2.52 6.62
C TYR A 116 0.06 3.08 6.47
N LEU A 117 -0.59 3.48 7.58
CA LEU A 117 -1.95 4.04 7.58
C LEU A 117 -2.19 5.08 6.46
N PRO A 118 -1.38 6.14 6.31
CA PRO A 118 -1.66 7.17 5.31
C PRO A 118 -1.33 6.72 3.86
N TYR A 119 -0.59 5.62 3.68
CA TYR A 119 -0.25 5.05 2.38
C TYR A 119 -1.23 3.96 1.91
N HIS A 120 -2.17 3.54 2.76
CA HIS A 120 -3.11 2.47 2.43
C HIS A 120 -4.11 2.92 1.36
N PRO A 121 -4.17 2.27 0.18
CA PRO A 121 -5.05 2.69 -0.92
C PRO A 121 -6.55 2.65 -0.58
N GLY A 122 -6.96 1.81 0.37
CA GLY A 122 -8.33 1.74 0.88
C GLY A 122 -8.66 2.78 1.97
N GLY A 123 -7.70 3.62 2.34
CA GLY A 123 -7.81 4.62 3.41
C GLY A 123 -7.49 4.09 4.80
N GLU A 124 -7.15 5.01 5.71
CA GLU A 124 -6.76 4.67 7.10
C GLU A 124 -7.85 3.91 7.86
N GLY A 125 -9.12 4.26 7.62
CA GLY A 125 -10.26 3.70 8.33
C GLY A 125 -10.37 2.19 8.17
N GLU A 126 -10.21 1.69 6.94
CA GLU A 126 -10.28 0.25 6.64
C GLU A 126 -9.13 -0.52 7.28
N LEU A 127 -7.91 0.03 7.23
CA LEU A 127 -6.75 -0.62 7.84
C LEU A 127 -6.84 -0.60 9.38
N ARG A 128 -7.36 0.50 9.96
CA ARG A 128 -7.56 0.61 11.42
C ARG A 128 -8.59 -0.38 11.95
N ARG A 129 -9.45 -0.96 11.11
CA ARG A 129 -10.35 -2.05 11.51
C ARG A 129 -9.58 -3.31 11.93
N ALA A 130 -8.37 -3.54 11.43
CA ALA A 130 -7.51 -4.66 11.79
C ALA A 130 -6.59 -4.36 13.00
N ALA A 131 -6.56 -3.11 13.47
CA ALA A 131 -5.72 -2.71 14.58
C ALA A 131 -6.14 -3.42 15.88
N GLY A 132 -5.14 -3.91 16.62
CA GLY A 132 -5.27 -4.58 17.90
C GLY A 132 -5.75 -6.03 17.83
N LYS A 133 -5.73 -6.67 16.65
CA LYS A 133 -6.16 -8.06 16.48
C LYS A 133 -5.48 -8.73 15.30
N ASP A 134 -5.79 -10.01 15.13
CA ASP A 134 -5.48 -10.75 13.91
C ASP A 134 -6.32 -10.22 12.74
N GLY A 135 -5.62 -9.67 11.76
CA GLY A 135 -6.19 -9.05 10.56
C GLY A 135 -6.24 -9.99 9.37
N GLU A 136 -5.72 -11.21 9.45
CA GLU A 136 -5.54 -12.11 8.29
C GLU A 136 -6.84 -12.37 7.53
N LYS A 137 -7.91 -12.70 8.24
CA LYS A 137 -9.22 -12.94 7.62
C LYS A 137 -9.74 -11.70 6.89
N LEU A 138 -9.71 -10.54 7.57
CA LEU A 138 -10.15 -9.26 6.99
C LEU A 138 -9.30 -8.87 5.77
N PHE A 139 -8.00 -9.13 5.83
CA PHE A 139 -7.09 -8.86 4.74
C PHE A 139 -7.40 -9.75 3.54
N ASN A 140 -7.54 -11.06 3.73
CA ASN A 140 -7.81 -12.03 2.67
C ASN A 140 -9.18 -11.81 1.98
N GLU A 141 -10.17 -11.28 2.70
CA GLU A 141 -11.47 -10.91 2.13
C GLU A 141 -11.35 -9.75 1.12
N VAL A 142 -10.45 -8.78 1.36
CA VAL A 142 -10.35 -7.56 0.55
C VAL A 142 -9.18 -7.61 -0.44
N HIS A 143 -8.09 -8.26 -0.07
CA HIS A 143 -6.80 -8.24 -0.75
C HIS A 143 -6.19 -9.65 -0.93
N PRO A 144 -6.91 -10.65 -1.47
CA PRO A 144 -6.44 -12.04 -1.55
C PRO A 144 -5.18 -12.24 -2.40
N TRP A 145 -4.82 -11.25 -3.24
CA TRP A 145 -3.68 -11.30 -4.16
C TRP A 145 -2.53 -10.38 -3.75
N VAL A 146 -2.65 -9.68 -2.62
CA VAL A 146 -1.63 -8.74 -2.15
C VAL A 146 -0.75 -9.44 -1.12
N ASN A 147 0.56 -9.27 -1.24
CA ASN A 147 1.51 -9.79 -0.25
C ASN A 147 1.76 -8.76 0.85
N TRP A 148 1.12 -8.94 2.01
CA TRP A 148 1.33 -8.08 3.17
C TRP A 148 2.74 -8.17 3.76
N ASP A 149 3.39 -9.34 3.70
CA ASP A 149 4.73 -9.55 4.27
C ASP A 149 5.77 -8.70 3.53
N ASN A 150 5.67 -8.62 2.20
CA ASN A 150 6.53 -7.73 1.40
C ASN A 150 6.19 -6.26 1.60
N MET A 151 4.91 -5.93 1.77
CA MET A 151 4.47 -4.54 1.95
C MET A 151 4.86 -3.98 3.32
N LEU A 152 4.83 -4.81 4.37
CA LEU A 152 5.07 -4.45 5.76
C LEU A 152 6.41 -5.02 6.29
N SER A 153 7.35 -5.37 5.42
CA SER A 153 8.59 -6.06 5.78
C SER A 153 9.39 -5.35 6.87
N GLU A 154 9.50 -4.02 6.78
CA GLU A 154 10.24 -3.19 7.74
C GLU A 154 9.40 -2.81 8.98
N CYS A 155 8.13 -3.19 9.00
CA CYS A 155 7.20 -2.89 10.08
C CYS A 155 7.06 -4.03 11.09
N VAL A 156 7.85 -5.09 10.98
CA VAL A 156 7.73 -6.27 11.85
C VAL A 156 8.13 -5.92 13.28
N VAL A 157 7.18 -6.09 14.20
CA VAL A 157 7.38 -5.91 15.64
C VAL A 157 7.87 -7.20 16.27
N GLY A 158 7.38 -8.35 15.80
CA GLY A 158 7.69 -9.62 16.43
C GLY A 158 6.73 -10.76 16.08
N ILE A 159 6.68 -11.75 16.96
CA ILE A 159 5.88 -12.96 16.80
C ILE A 159 4.77 -12.99 17.85
N LEU A 160 3.55 -13.31 17.42
CA LEU A 160 2.40 -13.52 18.28
C LEU A 160 2.58 -14.85 19.02
N VAL A 161 2.68 -14.80 20.34
CA VAL A 161 2.78 -15.97 21.21
C VAL A 161 1.49 -16.16 22.01
N PRO A 162 1.10 -17.39 22.35
CA PRO A 162 -0.01 -17.61 23.28
C PRO A 162 0.25 -16.94 24.63
N GLU A 163 -0.82 -16.53 25.31
CA GLU A 163 -0.74 -15.82 26.61
C GLU A 163 0.11 -16.57 27.66
N HIS A 164 0.08 -17.90 27.62
CA HIS A 164 0.79 -18.77 28.56
C HIS A 164 2.27 -19.01 28.22
N SER A 165 2.73 -18.65 27.02
CA SER A 165 4.09 -18.95 26.55
C SER A 165 5.05 -17.76 26.68
N ALA A 166 4.55 -16.56 26.97
CA ALA A 166 5.40 -15.38 27.13
C ALA A 166 6.24 -15.40 28.42
N VAL A 167 5.90 -16.28 29.38
CA VAL A 167 6.54 -16.40 30.70
C VAL A 167 7.72 -17.39 30.71
N ASP A 168 7.90 -18.17 29.65
CA ASP A 168 8.87 -19.27 29.62
C ASP A 168 10.22 -18.85 29.01
N SER A 169 10.82 -17.80 29.56
CA SER A 169 12.21 -17.42 29.23
C SER A 169 13.03 -17.11 30.48
N GLY A 170 12.61 -17.60 31.66
CA GLY A 170 13.22 -17.23 32.94
C GLY A 170 13.12 -18.22 34.09
N GLY A 171 12.85 -19.52 33.86
CA GLY A 171 13.02 -20.52 34.94
C GLY A 171 12.20 -21.80 34.78
N SER A 172 12.73 -22.79 34.07
CA SER A 172 12.40 -24.19 34.34
C SER A 172 13.56 -24.80 35.14
N SER A 173 13.54 -24.58 36.45
CA SER A 173 14.32 -25.33 37.43
C SER A 173 13.56 -26.62 37.70
N LEU A 174 13.79 -27.67 36.91
CA LEU A 174 13.30 -29.02 37.16
C LEU A 174 14.41 -29.83 37.86
N ASP A 175 14.84 -29.34 39.02
CA ASP A 175 15.55 -30.11 40.04
C ASP A 175 14.48 -30.62 41.03
N ASP A 176 13.72 -31.64 40.62
CA ASP A 176 12.86 -32.42 41.53
C ASP A 176 12.43 -33.73 40.84
N MET A 177 13.35 -34.70 40.82
CA MET A 177 13.03 -36.12 40.65
C MET A 177 13.88 -36.88 41.68
N ASP A 178 13.33 -36.92 42.89
CA ASP A 178 13.71 -37.74 44.05
C ASP A 178 13.67 -39.25 43.73
#